data_AF-A0A4R2J5B5-F1
#
_entry.id   AF-A0A4R2J5B5-F1
#
_cell.length_a   1.000
_cell.length_b   1.000
_cell.length_c   1.000
_cell.angle_alpha   90.00
_cell.angle_beta   90.00
_cell.angle_gamma   90.00
#
_symmetry.space_group_name_H-M   'P 1'
#
loop_
_entity.id
_entity.type
_entity.pdbx_description
1 polymer ?
#
loop_
_entity_poly.entity_id
_entity_poly.type
_entity_poly.pdbx_seq_one_letter_code
_entity_poly.pdbx_strand_id
1 'polypeptide(L)'
;MTNPQIFALWAGLGLVVTIALVVAARRVEKARGWLVIVGLVMLAGEEPMLTWFWALIGPGGDKDGMSGLITTAAQTHVMDTAILGFGLYVFMGWIAMTAFLRGERWAAKVLAAGWFLTAATLLATSLTLYPRGLFGPGYGWDSLAVGLLAWGCALWLTPARQFVRSGR
;
A
#
# COMPACT_ATOMS: atom_id res chain seq x y z
N MET A 1 17.67 11.79 13.03
CA MET A 1 16.29 11.28 13.28
C MET A 1 16.39 9.80 13.62
N THR A 2 15.56 9.33 14.54
CA THR A 2 15.40 7.89 14.82
C THR A 2 14.45 7.26 13.77
N ASN A 3 14.49 5.95 13.56
CA ASN A 3 13.59 5.26 12.62
C ASN A 3 12.10 5.58 12.88
N PRO A 4 11.59 5.59 14.12
CA PRO A 4 10.20 5.98 14.39
C PRO A 4 9.84 7.41 13.95
N GLN A 5 10.79 8.35 14.05
CA GLN A 5 10.56 9.73 13.60
C GLN A 5 10.47 9.82 12.07
N ILE A 6 11.22 9.00 11.34
CA ILE A 6 11.18 8.94 9.89
C ILE A 6 9.82 8.40 9.44
N PHE A 7 9.37 7.29 10.02
CA PHE A 7 8.06 6.70 9.70
C PHE A 7 6.90 7.64 10.06
N ALA A 8 6.94 8.27 11.23
CA ALA A 8 5.92 9.24 11.62
C ALA A 8 5.87 10.46 10.68
N LEU A 9 7.02 10.95 10.21
CA LEU A 9 7.09 12.03 9.24
C LEU A 9 6.47 11.62 7.89
N TRP A 10 6.82 10.45 7.37
CA TRP A 10 6.28 9.93 6.11
C TRP A 10 4.77 9.69 6.20
N ALA A 11 4.30 9.06 7.28
CA ALA A 11 2.87 8.88 7.54
C ALA A 11 2.14 10.22 7.66
N GLY A 12 2.72 11.21 8.35
CA GLY A 12 2.18 12.56 8.48
C GLY A 12 2.06 13.27 7.13
N LEU A 13 3.10 13.23 6.30
CA LEU A 13 3.08 13.78 4.95
C LEU A 13 2.03 13.09 4.08
N GLY A 14 1.98 11.76 4.11
CA GLY A 14 0.98 10.97 3.40
C GLY A 14 -0.44 11.31 3.83
N LEU A 15 -0.67 11.52 5.12
CA LEU A 15 -1.97 11.90 5.67
C LEU A 15 -2.38 13.30 5.21
N VAL A 16 -1.47 14.27 5.22
CA VAL A 16 -1.73 15.62 4.72
C VAL A 16 -2.13 15.59 3.24
N VAL A 17 -1.39 14.85 2.41
CA VAL A 17 -1.72 14.67 0.99
C VAL A 17 -3.08 13.99 0.81
N THR A 18 -3.36 12.96 1.62
CA THR A 18 -4.64 12.25 1.61
C THR A 18 -5.80 13.19 1.92
N ILE A 19 -5.68 14.00 2.98
CA ILE A 19 -6.71 14.99 3.35
C ILE A 19 -6.93 15.99 2.22
N ALA A 20 -5.85 16.53 1.64
CA ALA A 20 -5.95 17.47 0.53
C ALA A 20 -6.67 16.86 -0.69
N LEU A 21 -6.35 15.61 -1.02
CA LEU A 21 -6.98 14.89 -2.13
C LEU A 21 -8.45 14.53 -1.83
N VAL A 22 -8.81 14.18 -0.60
CA VAL A 22 -10.20 13.96 -0.19
C VAL A 22 -11.03 15.23 -0.36
N VAL A 23 -10.49 16.38 0.05
CA VAL A 23 -11.14 17.68 -0.16
C VAL A 23 -11.28 17.98 -1.66
N ALA A 24 -10.23 17.76 -2.44
CA ALA A 24 -10.22 18.00 -3.88
C ALA A 24 -11.16 17.05 -4.66
N ALA A 25 -11.34 15.82 -4.21
CA ALA A 25 -12.18 14.81 -4.84
C ALA A 25 -13.66 15.20 -4.97
N ARG A 26 -14.12 16.18 -4.18
CA ARG A 26 -15.46 16.77 -4.33
C ARG A 26 -15.62 17.62 -5.59
N ARG A 27 -14.52 18.08 -6.18
CA ARG A 27 -14.50 19.00 -7.33
C ARG A 27 -13.75 18.46 -8.54
N VAL A 28 -12.77 17.58 -8.32
CA VAL A 28 -11.87 17.06 -9.36
C VAL A 28 -11.91 15.54 -9.35
N GLU A 29 -12.50 14.94 -10.39
CA GLU A 29 -12.66 13.49 -10.47
C GLU A 29 -11.33 12.74 -10.39
N LYS A 30 -10.27 13.30 -11.00
CA LYS A 30 -8.91 12.74 -11.00
C LYS A 30 -8.31 12.59 -9.61
N ALA A 31 -8.74 13.38 -8.62
CA ALA A 31 -8.21 13.30 -7.27
C ALA A 31 -8.48 11.93 -6.62
N ARG A 32 -9.54 11.22 -7.04
CA ARG A 32 -9.83 9.85 -6.57
C ARG A 32 -8.83 8.82 -7.08
N GLY A 33 -8.39 8.94 -8.34
CA GLY A 33 -7.31 8.11 -8.86
C GLY A 33 -6.02 8.34 -8.07
N TRP A 34 -5.70 9.62 -7.81
CA TRP A 34 -4.53 9.99 -6.99
C TRP A 34 -4.60 9.49 -5.54
N LEU A 35 -5.79 9.42 -4.93
CA LEU A 35 -5.96 8.80 -3.61
C LEU A 35 -5.53 7.32 -3.62
N VAL A 36 -5.87 6.57 -4.67
CA VAL A 36 -5.39 5.20 -4.83
C VAL A 36 -3.87 5.18 -5.02
N ILE A 37 -3.32 6.06 -5.87
CA ILE A 37 -1.86 6.13 -6.10
C ILE A 37 -1.10 6.43 -4.81
N VAL A 38 -1.53 7.42 -4.03
CA VAL A 38 -0.92 7.74 -2.73
C VAL A 38 -1.02 6.54 -1.79
N GLY A 39 -2.19 5.89 -1.76
CA GLY A 39 -2.39 4.66 -1.00
C GLY A 39 -1.38 3.57 -1.36
N LEU A 40 -1.23 3.30 -2.66
CA LEU A 40 -0.31 2.29 -3.19
C LEU A 40 1.15 2.66 -2.96
N VAL A 41 1.54 3.93 -3.06
CA VAL A 41 2.91 4.38 -2.79
C VAL A 41 3.26 4.19 -1.31
N MET A 42 2.36 4.57 -0.41
CA MET A 42 2.57 4.40 1.03
C MET A 42 2.63 2.92 1.42
N LEU A 43 1.77 2.09 0.82
CA LEU A 43 1.81 0.64 0.99
C LEU A 43 3.12 0.08 0.43
N ALA A 44 3.43 0.32 -0.84
CA ALA A 44 4.60 -0.22 -1.53
C ALA A 44 5.93 0.14 -0.85
N GLY A 45 6.03 1.36 -0.32
CA GLY A 45 7.24 1.86 0.33
C GLY A 45 7.62 1.04 1.57
N GLU A 46 6.63 0.63 2.36
CA GLU A 46 6.84 -0.29 3.48
C GLU A 46 6.85 -1.75 3.00
N GLU A 47 5.88 -2.14 2.19
CA GLU A 47 5.79 -3.49 1.63
C GLU A 47 5.18 -3.45 0.23
N PRO A 48 5.86 -3.92 -0.83
CA PRO A 48 6.96 -4.89 -0.78
C PRO A 48 8.37 -4.32 -1.02
N MET A 49 8.54 -3.01 -1.24
CA MET A 49 9.85 -2.46 -1.63
C MET A 49 10.89 -2.58 -0.52
N LEU A 50 10.48 -2.42 0.74
CA LEU A 50 11.39 -2.58 1.87
C LEU A 50 11.79 -4.06 2.04
N THR A 51 10.86 -5.00 1.91
CA THR A 51 11.17 -6.44 1.90
C THR A 51 12.12 -6.81 0.76
N TRP A 52 11.91 -6.26 -0.44
CA TRP A 52 12.84 -6.46 -1.55
C TRP A 52 14.23 -5.92 -1.24
N PHE A 53 14.30 -4.71 -0.65
CA PHE A 53 15.56 -4.12 -0.20
C PHE A 53 16.25 -5.03 0.82
N TRP A 54 15.57 -5.46 1.89
CA TRP A 54 16.11 -6.38 2.90
C TRP A 54 16.57 -7.72 2.32
N ALA A 55 15.88 -8.24 1.30
CA ALA A 55 16.30 -9.44 0.61
C ALA A 55 17.56 -9.25 -0.23
N LEU A 56 17.96 -8.03 -0.58
CA LEU A 56 19.15 -7.73 -1.39
C LEU A 56 20.38 -7.34 -0.56
N ILE A 57 20.18 -6.73 0.61
CA ILE A 57 21.31 -6.31 1.44
C ILE A 57 22.00 -7.52 2.06
N GLY A 58 23.30 -7.63 1.80
CA GLY A 58 24.14 -8.65 2.43
C GLY A 58 24.42 -8.38 3.91
N PRO A 59 25.23 -9.23 4.56
CA PRO A 59 25.51 -9.17 6.00
C PRO A 59 26.07 -7.83 6.50
N GLY A 60 26.69 -7.03 5.62
CA GLY A 60 27.20 -5.70 5.97
C GLY A 60 26.13 -4.60 6.07
N GLY A 61 24.94 -4.81 5.51
CA GLY A 61 23.82 -3.86 5.55
C GLY A 61 22.65 -4.34 6.42
N ASP A 62 22.65 -5.62 6.78
CA ASP A 62 21.66 -6.25 7.62
C ASP A 62 21.91 -5.92 9.10
N LYS A 63 21.11 -5.00 9.64
CA LYS A 63 21.18 -4.59 11.05
C LYS A 63 20.46 -5.56 11.98
N ASP A 64 19.63 -6.44 11.42
CA ASP A 64 18.75 -7.33 12.18
C ASP A 64 19.31 -8.75 12.24
N GLY A 65 20.43 -9.02 11.56
CA GLY A 65 21.13 -10.32 11.57
C GLY A 65 20.40 -11.44 10.82
N MET A 66 19.34 -11.10 10.07
CA MET A 66 18.47 -12.04 9.37
C MET A 66 19.11 -12.66 8.14
N SER A 67 20.03 -11.96 7.48
CA SER A 67 20.73 -12.38 6.25
C SER A 67 21.54 -13.66 6.44
N GLY A 68 22.01 -13.96 7.66
CA GLY A 68 22.72 -15.20 7.99
C GLY A 68 21.79 -16.36 8.38
N LEU A 69 20.50 -16.12 8.59
CA LEU A 69 19.52 -17.08 9.08
C LEU A 69 18.56 -17.56 7.97
N ILE A 70 18.44 -16.81 6.89
CA ILE A 70 17.57 -17.12 5.75
C ILE A 70 18.36 -17.95 4.73
N THR A 71 17.79 -19.08 4.30
CA THR A 71 18.38 -19.89 3.23
C THR A 71 18.29 -19.17 1.88
N THR A 72 19.22 -19.43 0.97
CA THR A 72 19.18 -18.84 -0.38
C THR A 72 17.86 -19.13 -1.11
N ALA A 73 17.27 -20.32 -0.92
CA ALA A 73 15.96 -20.66 -1.49
C ALA A 73 14.81 -19.83 -0.89
N ALA A 74 14.84 -19.56 0.41
CA ALA A 74 13.84 -18.67 1.03
C ALA A 74 14.00 -17.23 0.54
N GLN A 75 15.24 -16.75 0.40
CA GLN A 75 15.54 -15.43 -0.14
C GLN A 75 14.98 -15.24 -1.56
N THR A 76 15.12 -16.23 -2.44
CA THR A 76 14.54 -16.16 -3.80
C THR A 76 13.02 -16.04 -3.77
N HIS A 77 12.32 -16.77 -2.90
CA HIS A 77 10.87 -16.67 -2.78
C HIS A 77 10.41 -15.30 -2.23
N VAL A 78 11.18 -14.72 -1.31
CA VAL A 78 10.93 -13.36 -0.82
C VAL A 78 11.07 -12.34 -1.95
N MET A 79 12.14 -12.44 -2.77
CA MET A 79 12.33 -11.57 -3.92
C MET A 79 11.21 -11.70 -4.95
N ASP A 80 10.83 -12.92 -5.32
CA ASP A 80 9.74 -13.17 -6.26
C ASP A 80 8.42 -12.56 -5.75
N THR A 81 8.10 -12.81 -4.48
CA THR A 81 6.89 -12.27 -3.85
C THR A 81 6.90 -10.74 -3.86
N ALA A 82 8.06 -10.13 -3.58
CA ALA A 82 8.18 -8.68 -3.55
C ALA A 82 8.03 -8.04 -4.94
N ILE A 83 8.66 -8.63 -5.97
CA ILE A 83 8.55 -8.18 -7.36
C ILE A 83 7.10 -8.32 -7.85
N LEU A 84 6.48 -9.47 -7.60
CA LEU A 84 5.08 -9.71 -7.98
C LEU A 84 4.12 -8.75 -7.25
N GLY A 85 4.32 -8.54 -5.95
CA GLY A 85 3.54 -7.59 -5.16
C GLY A 85 3.67 -6.15 -5.68
N PHE A 86 4.89 -5.72 -6.01
CA PHE A 86 5.13 -4.39 -6.56
C PHE A 86 4.48 -4.24 -7.94
N GLY A 87 4.63 -5.25 -8.81
CA GLY A 87 3.98 -5.30 -10.11
C GLY A 87 2.45 -5.23 -10.01
N LEU A 88 1.87 -5.92 -9.03
CA LEU A 88 0.44 -5.86 -8.74
C LEU A 88 0.00 -4.45 -8.34
N TYR A 89 0.76 -3.76 -7.48
CA TYR A 89 0.47 -2.38 -7.11
C TYR A 89 0.60 -1.41 -8.29
N VAL A 90 1.61 -1.58 -9.16
CA VAL A 90 1.72 -0.80 -10.40
C VAL A 90 0.49 -1.02 -11.29
N PHE A 91 0.07 -2.27 -11.46
CA PHE A 91 -1.11 -2.62 -12.24
C PHE A 91 -2.40 -2.03 -11.65
N MET A 92 -2.57 -2.08 -10.33
CA MET A 92 -3.70 -1.44 -9.64
C MET A 92 -3.68 0.08 -9.81
N GLY A 93 -2.51 0.71 -9.75
CA GLY A 93 -2.34 2.14 -10.02
C GLY A 93 -2.75 2.51 -11.44
N TRP A 94 -2.37 1.68 -12.42
CA TRP A 94 -2.81 1.83 -13.80
C TRP A 94 -4.34 1.70 -13.94
N ILE A 95 -4.97 0.69 -13.32
CA ILE A 95 -6.43 0.55 -13.29
C ILE A 95 -7.09 1.80 -12.66
N ALA A 96 -6.53 2.28 -11.55
CA ALA A 96 -7.01 3.44 -10.82
C ALA A 96 -6.99 4.71 -11.67
N MET A 97 -5.96 4.90 -12.50
CA MET A 97 -5.80 6.07 -13.36
C MET A 97 -6.48 5.94 -14.73
N THR A 98 -7.04 4.77 -15.05
CA THR A 98 -7.68 4.49 -16.35
C THR A 98 -9.15 4.07 -16.18
N ALA A 99 -9.42 2.78 -16.07
CA ALA A 99 -10.77 2.21 -16.01
C ALA A 99 -11.59 2.73 -14.82
N PHE A 100 -10.95 2.92 -13.67
CA PHE A 100 -11.63 3.46 -12.48
C PHE A 100 -12.10 4.91 -12.68
N LEU A 101 -11.23 5.78 -13.24
CA LEU A 101 -11.62 7.16 -13.56
C LEU A 101 -12.69 7.23 -14.66
N ARG A 102 -12.72 6.27 -15.59
CA ARG A 102 -13.80 6.11 -16.57
C ARG A 102 -15.14 5.66 -15.97
N GLY A 103 -15.17 5.27 -14.69
CA GLY A 103 -16.37 4.81 -14.02
C GLY A 103 -16.72 3.36 -14.35
N GLU A 104 -15.74 2.52 -14.63
CA GLU A 104 -15.97 1.09 -14.87
C GLU A 104 -16.24 0.32 -13.58
N ARG A 105 -17.37 -0.40 -13.50
CA ARG A 105 -17.77 -1.15 -12.29
C ARG A 105 -16.76 -2.22 -11.89
N TRP A 106 -16.21 -2.92 -12.88
CA TRP A 106 -15.25 -3.99 -12.63
C TRP A 106 -13.97 -3.44 -12.02
N ALA A 107 -13.52 -2.24 -12.43
CA ALA A 107 -12.31 -1.61 -11.91
C ALA A 107 -12.47 -1.28 -10.43
N ALA A 108 -13.62 -0.73 -10.04
CA ALA A 108 -13.92 -0.48 -8.62
C ALA A 108 -13.95 -1.78 -7.79
N LYS A 109 -14.52 -2.87 -8.34
CA LYS A 109 -14.52 -4.18 -7.67
C LYS A 109 -13.11 -4.75 -7.52
N VAL A 110 -12.27 -4.68 -8.55
CA VAL A 110 -10.88 -5.15 -8.52
C VAL A 110 -10.09 -4.34 -7.48
N LEU A 111 -10.23 -3.02 -7.47
CA LEU A 111 -9.57 -2.16 -6.47
C LEU A 111 -10.09 -2.42 -5.06
N ALA A 112 -11.39 -2.66 -4.88
CA ALA A 112 -11.95 -3.01 -3.56
C ALA A 112 -11.47 -4.38 -3.07
N ALA A 113 -11.40 -5.38 -3.96
CA ALA A 113 -10.85 -6.69 -3.63
C ALA A 113 -9.36 -6.58 -3.27
N GLY A 114 -8.58 -5.81 -4.05
CA GLY A 114 -7.18 -5.51 -3.75
C GLY A 114 -7.01 -4.88 -2.38
N TRP A 115 -7.79 -3.83 -2.10
CA TRP A 115 -7.79 -3.15 -0.80
C TRP A 115 -8.10 -4.13 0.35
N PHE A 116 -9.14 -4.95 0.20
CA PHE A 116 -9.54 -5.90 1.23
C PHE A 116 -8.46 -6.96 1.48
N LEU A 117 -7.87 -7.51 0.42
CA LEU A 117 -6.80 -8.50 0.54
C LEU A 117 -5.57 -7.89 1.23
N THR A 118 -5.15 -6.68 0.84
CA THR A 118 -4.04 -5.99 1.51
C THR A 118 -4.34 -5.73 2.98
N ALA A 119 -5.53 -5.22 3.31
CA ALA A 119 -5.93 -4.97 4.70
C ALA A 119 -5.98 -6.26 5.53
N ALA A 120 -6.51 -7.35 4.96
CA ALA A 120 -6.56 -8.66 5.60
C ALA A 120 -5.16 -9.23 5.85
N THR A 121 -4.25 -9.10 4.88
CA THR A 121 -2.84 -9.50 5.04
C THR A 121 -2.16 -8.71 6.14
N LEU A 122 -2.29 -7.38 6.15
CA LEU A 122 -1.69 -6.53 7.19
C LEU A 122 -2.25 -6.84 8.59
N LEU A 123 -3.55 -7.10 8.69
CA LEU A 123 -4.19 -7.52 9.94
C LEU A 123 -3.69 -8.89 10.40
N ALA A 124 -3.63 -9.88 9.49
CA ALA A 124 -3.12 -11.21 9.80
C ALA A 124 -1.66 -11.16 10.26
N THR A 125 -0.81 -10.39 9.58
CA THR A 125 0.58 -10.12 9.98
C THR A 125 0.64 -9.50 11.38
N SER A 126 -0.15 -8.46 11.64
CA SER A 126 -0.22 -7.82 12.96
C SER A 126 -0.61 -8.81 14.05
N LEU A 127 -1.68 -9.57 13.85
CA LEU A 127 -2.22 -10.51 14.84
C LEU A 127 -1.30 -11.71 15.08
N THR A 128 -0.55 -12.15 14.08
CA THR A 128 0.33 -13.32 14.18
C THR A 128 1.67 -13.00 14.84
N LEU A 129 2.16 -11.78 14.66
CA LEU A 129 3.53 -11.42 15.00
C LEU A 129 3.61 -10.40 16.16
N TYR A 130 2.57 -9.60 16.42
CA TYR A 130 2.48 -8.75 17.63
C TYR A 130 2.56 -9.55 18.94
N PRO A 131 1.82 -10.68 19.13
CA PRO A 131 1.92 -11.47 20.37
C PRO A 131 3.28 -12.12 20.57
N ARG A 132 4.09 -12.23 19.50
CA ARG A 132 5.44 -12.79 19.53
C ARG A 132 6.51 -11.74 19.86
N GLY A 133 6.11 -10.49 20.07
CA GLY A 133 7.03 -9.37 20.32
C GLY A 133 7.93 -9.05 19.12
N LEU A 134 7.56 -9.51 17.92
CA LEU A 134 8.39 -9.38 16.73
C LEU A 134 8.29 -7.99 16.08
N PHE A 135 7.38 -7.14 16.56
CA PHE A 135 7.30 -5.73 16.15
C PHE A 135 7.04 -4.82 17.35
N GLY A 136 7.62 -3.63 17.33
CA GLY A 136 7.42 -2.57 18.31
C GLY A 136 6.92 -1.26 17.67
N PRO A 137 6.79 -0.18 18.46
CA PRO A 137 6.48 1.15 17.95
C PRO A 137 7.45 1.56 16.83
N GLY A 138 6.92 2.03 15.70
CA GLY A 138 7.73 2.48 14.56
C GLY A 138 8.10 1.40 13.54
N TYR A 139 7.29 0.36 13.37
CA TYR A 139 7.42 -0.63 12.27
C TYR A 139 6.81 -0.14 10.94
N GLY A 140 6.56 1.17 10.78
CA GLY A 140 5.91 1.69 9.56
C GLY A 140 4.38 1.48 9.49
N TRP A 141 3.77 0.94 10.55
CA TRP A 141 2.30 0.72 10.63
C TRP A 141 1.48 1.98 10.33
N ASP A 142 1.99 3.15 10.72
CA ASP A 142 1.34 4.43 10.46
C ASP A 142 1.27 4.71 8.95
N SER A 143 2.36 4.47 8.21
CA SER A 143 2.41 4.61 6.75
C SER A 143 1.44 3.65 6.07
N LEU A 144 1.40 2.39 6.51
CA LEU A 144 0.49 1.36 6.00
C LEU A 144 -0.98 1.74 6.25
N ALA A 145 -1.30 2.21 7.46
CA ALA A 145 -2.64 2.65 7.83
C ALA A 145 -3.10 3.86 7.00
N VAL A 146 -2.21 4.84 6.80
CA VAL A 146 -2.46 6.00 5.92
C VAL A 146 -2.67 5.54 4.48
N GLY A 147 -1.88 4.56 4.01
CA GLY A 147 -2.02 3.99 2.67
C GLY A 147 -3.38 3.33 2.44
N LEU A 148 -3.80 2.47 3.38
CA LEU A 148 -5.14 1.86 3.37
C LEU A 148 -6.25 2.91 3.45
N LEU A 149 -6.08 3.93 4.29
CA LEU A 149 -7.06 5.01 4.43
C LEU A 149 -7.23 5.77 3.11
N ALA A 150 -6.13 6.18 2.47
CA ALA A 150 -6.17 6.91 1.21
C ALA A 150 -6.90 6.13 0.11
N TRP A 151 -6.54 4.86 -0.08
CA TRP A 151 -7.19 3.99 -1.04
C TRP A 151 -8.67 3.74 -0.68
N GLY A 152 -8.97 3.49 0.59
CA GLY A 152 -10.35 3.34 1.08
C GLY A 152 -11.22 4.57 0.81
N CYS A 153 -10.68 5.78 1.02
CA CYS A 153 -11.36 7.02 0.71
C CYS A 153 -11.65 7.16 -0.79
N ALA A 154 -10.74 6.74 -1.68
CA ALA A 154 -11.00 6.76 -3.12
C ALA A 154 -12.24 5.92 -3.48
N LEU A 155 -12.31 4.70 -2.94
CA LEU A 155 -13.43 3.77 -3.14
C LEU A 155 -14.73 4.34 -2.57
N TRP A 156 -14.69 4.85 -1.33
CA TRP A 156 -15.85 5.44 -0.67
C TRP A 156 -16.43 6.64 -1.41
N LEU A 157 -15.56 7.50 -1.93
CA LEU A 157 -15.96 8.72 -2.66
C LEU A 157 -16.37 8.44 -4.11
N THR A 158 -16.54 7.18 -4.51
CA THR A 158 -17.00 6.84 -5.85
C THR A 158 -18.52 6.74 -5.88
N PRO A 159 -19.23 7.70 -6.52
CA PRO A 159 -20.68 7.74 -6.51
C PRO A 159 -21.27 6.66 -7.41
N ALA A 160 -22.34 6.00 -6.94
CA ALA A 160 -23.04 4.93 -7.66
C ALA A 160 -23.50 5.34 -9.08
N ARG A 161 -23.75 6.64 -9.32
CA ARG A 161 -24.18 7.18 -10.62
C ARG A 161 -23.11 7.17 -11.70
N GLN A 162 -21.82 7.15 -11.32
CA GLN A 162 -20.72 7.17 -12.29
C GLN A 162 -20.69 5.89 -13.14
N PHE A 163 -21.20 4.79 -12.59
CA PHE A 163 -21.28 3.47 -13.19
C PHE A 163 -22.49 3.23 -14.11
N VAL A 164 -23.31 4.26 -14.36
CA VAL A 164 -24.46 4.19 -15.28
C VAL A 164 -24.05 4.61 -16.71
N ARG A 165 -22.95 5.36 -16.85
CA ARG A 165 -22.48 5.85 -18.16
C ARG A 165 -21.73 4.81 -19.00
N SER A 166 -21.16 3.74 -18.42
CA SER A 166 -20.41 2.72 -19.17
C SER A 166 -21.25 1.55 -19.70
N GLY A 167 -22.57 1.57 -19.46
CA GLY A 167 -23.52 0.55 -19.96
C GLY A 167 -24.19 0.91 -21.28
N ARG A 168 -23.63 1.82 -22.07
CA ARG A 168 -24.09 2.17 -23.43
C ARG A 168 -22.99 1.93 -24.44
#